data_AF-A0A4T0W369-F1
#
_entry.id   AF-A0A4T0W369-F1
#
_cell.length_a   1.000
_cell.length_b   1.000
_cell.length_c   1.000
_cell.angle_alpha   90.00
_cell.angle_beta   90.00
_cell.angle_gamma   90.00
#
_symmetry.space_group_name_H-M   'P 1'
#
loop_
_entity.id
_entity.type
_entity.pdbx_description
1 polymer ?
#
loop_
_entity_poly.entity_id
_entity_poly.type
_entity_poly.pdbx_seq_one_letter_code
_entity_poly.pdbx_strand_id
1 'polypeptide(L)'
;MVAVTVAPEAPVNGVAPAKTNGCCIAVTELKQRSAPVAAAADQETLDAPLPNPSLVVTADHQLKAEEAPVLAPKRGEALVHVKATGVCGSDIHFWKTGRIGSLVFEGDCIIGHEAAGVVIRCGEGVKNLKPGDRVAIEPGVPCGECFLCTDGRYNLCEDVQFAGVYPYHGTIQRYKCHPAKWLHKLPDNISYAEGALLEPLSVGMHGIRTAGLALGVGAVVCGAGPIGLVTLAAARASGAHPLVITDIEPSRLAFAKSLVPSVLTYRIDPALGNEGNGRAIRRLFGDDEYSAPRTVLECTGVESSICTAAFTVRRGGTVMVIGVGREIMNNLPFMHISLAEIKLEFINRYRDTWPAGIACLSSGILDLKSLISHTFPLERAVDALTLASDYRNGSIKVQIVDETDSPLF
;
A
#
# COMPACT_ATOMS: atom_id res chain seq x y z
N MET A 1 -8.50 9.36 23.67
CA MET A 1 -7.98 7.97 23.72
C MET A 1 -8.43 7.27 22.45
N VAL A 2 -7.51 6.97 21.53
CA VAL A 2 -7.81 6.12 20.36
C VAL A 2 -6.68 5.11 20.27
N ALA A 3 -6.77 4.04 21.04
CA ALA A 3 -6.02 2.85 20.71
C ALA A 3 -6.48 2.37 19.33
N VAL A 4 -5.61 1.72 18.56
CA VAL A 4 -6.06 0.76 17.56
C VAL A 4 -6.64 -0.42 18.34
N THR A 5 -7.84 -0.24 18.88
CA THR A 5 -8.63 -1.27 19.55
C THR A 5 -9.68 -1.74 18.57
N VAL A 6 -9.48 -2.95 18.07
CA VAL A 6 -10.56 -3.76 17.47
C VAL A 6 -11.50 -4.14 18.63
N ALA A 7 -12.78 -3.84 18.48
CA ALA A 7 -13.79 -4.22 19.48
C ALA A 7 -13.96 -5.76 19.49
N PRO A 8 -14.12 -6.40 20.66
CA PRO A 8 -14.45 -7.82 20.71
C PRO A 8 -15.87 -8.06 20.21
N GLU A 9 -16.07 -9.14 19.46
CA GLU A 9 -17.40 -9.59 19.01
C GLU A 9 -18.27 -9.94 20.22
N ALA A 10 -19.51 -9.44 20.25
CA ALA A 10 -20.54 -9.92 21.16
C ALA A 10 -21.27 -11.12 20.54
N PRO A 11 -21.67 -12.14 21.33
CA PRO A 11 -22.35 -13.32 20.80
C PRO A 11 -23.74 -12.94 20.29
N VAL A 12 -24.01 -13.29 19.04
CA VAL A 12 -25.32 -13.12 18.40
C VAL A 12 -26.28 -14.18 18.94
N ASN A 13 -27.25 -13.78 19.75
CA ASN A 13 -28.35 -14.66 20.14
C ASN A 13 -29.31 -14.85 18.96
N GLY A 14 -29.64 -16.11 18.69
CA GLY A 14 -30.41 -16.55 17.53
C GLY A 14 -31.82 -15.98 17.45
N VAL A 15 -32.19 -15.58 16.24
CA VAL A 15 -33.58 -15.34 15.85
C VAL A 15 -33.87 -16.25 14.65
N ALA A 16 -34.92 -17.07 14.77
CA ALA A 16 -35.34 -18.03 13.76
C ALA A 16 -35.86 -17.33 12.48
N PRO A 17 -35.68 -17.93 11.27
CA PRO A 17 -36.01 -17.26 10.03
C PRO A 17 -37.51 -17.33 9.74
N ALA A 18 -38.12 -16.17 9.46
CA ALA A 18 -39.45 -16.06 8.88
C ALA A 18 -39.37 -16.30 7.36
N LYS A 19 -40.22 -17.20 6.86
CA LYS A 19 -40.35 -17.55 5.44
C LYS A 19 -40.91 -16.36 4.65
N THR A 20 -40.21 -15.94 3.60
CA THR A 20 -40.80 -15.13 2.52
C THR A 20 -40.47 -15.76 1.17
N ASN A 21 -41.52 -15.97 0.37
CA ASN A 21 -41.47 -16.46 -0.99
C ASN A 21 -41.14 -15.30 -1.94
N GLY A 22 -40.20 -15.48 -2.88
CA GLY A 22 -40.14 -14.61 -4.06
C GLY A 22 -38.78 -14.45 -4.72
N CYS A 23 -38.70 -14.96 -5.96
CA CYS A 23 -37.74 -14.64 -7.01
C CYS A 23 -36.27 -15.05 -6.78
N CYS A 24 -35.95 -16.27 -7.21
CA CYS A 24 -34.59 -16.75 -7.40
C CYS A 24 -33.91 -15.99 -8.54
N ILE A 25 -32.99 -15.09 -8.23
CA ILE A 25 -31.83 -14.84 -9.08
C ILE A 25 -30.70 -15.61 -8.43
N ALA A 26 -30.32 -16.72 -9.05
CA ALA A 26 -29.16 -17.48 -8.62
C ALA A 26 -27.92 -16.59 -8.74
N VAL A 27 -27.45 -16.08 -7.60
CA VAL A 27 -26.09 -15.56 -7.50
C VAL A 27 -25.20 -16.79 -7.58
N THR A 28 -24.72 -17.10 -8.78
CA THR A 28 -23.63 -18.07 -8.94
C THR A 28 -22.47 -17.59 -8.10
N GLU A 29 -22.15 -18.34 -7.04
CA GLU A 29 -20.88 -18.22 -6.33
C GLU A 29 -19.76 -18.22 -7.38
N LEU A 30 -19.09 -17.07 -7.54
CA LEU A 30 -17.80 -17.00 -8.20
C LEU A 30 -16.84 -17.80 -7.33
N LYS A 31 -16.77 -19.12 -7.54
CA LYS A 31 -15.64 -19.92 -7.10
C LYS A 31 -14.42 -19.31 -7.77
N GLN A 32 -13.66 -18.54 -7.00
CA GLN A 32 -12.29 -18.18 -7.37
C GLN A 32 -11.60 -19.49 -7.76
N ARG A 33 -11.19 -19.58 -9.02
CA ARG A 33 -10.32 -20.67 -9.46
C ARG A 33 -8.96 -20.39 -8.84
N SER A 34 -8.78 -20.76 -7.57
CA SER A 34 -7.43 -21.03 -7.09
C SER A 34 -6.97 -22.28 -7.84
N ALA A 35 -6.27 -22.07 -8.96
CA ALA A 35 -5.43 -23.13 -9.47
C ALA A 35 -4.52 -23.56 -8.31
N PRO A 36 -4.37 -24.88 -8.04
CA PRO A 36 -3.44 -25.31 -7.02
C PRO A 36 -2.07 -24.71 -7.37
N VAL A 37 -1.51 -23.98 -6.41
CA VAL A 37 -0.11 -23.53 -6.48
C VAL A 37 0.69 -24.76 -6.83
N ALA A 38 1.30 -24.78 -8.01
CA ALA A 38 2.36 -25.73 -8.27
C ALA A 38 3.39 -25.46 -7.17
N ALA A 39 3.45 -26.38 -6.20
CA ALA A 39 4.35 -26.30 -5.09
C ALA A 39 5.74 -25.95 -5.60
N ALA A 40 6.52 -25.21 -4.82
CA ALA A 40 7.92 -24.90 -5.07
C ALA A 40 8.85 -26.13 -5.24
N ALA A 41 8.29 -27.34 -5.41
CA ALA A 41 8.95 -28.62 -5.43
C ALA A 41 9.94 -28.83 -6.60
N ASP A 42 9.86 -28.03 -7.68
CA ASP A 42 10.72 -28.20 -8.86
C ASP A 42 11.74 -27.06 -9.08
N GLN A 43 11.88 -26.11 -8.15
CA GLN A 43 12.86 -25.03 -8.29
C GLN A 43 14.18 -25.40 -7.59
N GLU A 44 15.27 -25.40 -8.35
CA GLU A 44 16.62 -25.70 -7.84
C GLU A 44 16.97 -24.77 -6.67
N THR A 45 17.44 -25.34 -5.55
CA THR A 45 18.00 -24.59 -4.43
C THR A 45 19.50 -24.41 -4.65
N LEU A 46 19.98 -23.19 -4.49
CA LEU A 46 21.38 -22.82 -4.61
C LEU A 46 22.09 -22.96 -3.26
N ASP A 47 23.34 -23.39 -3.32
CA ASP A 47 24.28 -23.23 -2.21
C ASP A 47 24.76 -21.78 -2.19
N ALA A 48 24.10 -20.95 -1.38
CA ALA A 48 24.35 -19.52 -1.32
C ALA A 48 25.52 -19.18 -0.41
N PRO A 49 26.30 -18.13 -0.73
CA PRO A 49 27.43 -17.72 0.11
C PRO A 49 27.01 -17.22 1.49
N LEU A 50 25.72 -16.86 1.66
CA LEU A 50 25.15 -16.40 2.91
C LEU A 50 23.80 -17.09 3.17
N PRO A 51 23.40 -17.25 4.45
CA PRO A 51 22.06 -17.69 4.81
C PRO A 51 20.98 -16.74 4.28
N ASN A 52 19.73 -17.17 4.23
CA ASN A 52 18.58 -16.38 3.80
C ASN A 52 17.59 -16.15 4.97
N PRO A 53 17.99 -15.37 5.99
CA PRO A 53 17.14 -15.06 7.12
C PRO A 53 15.89 -14.34 6.60
N SER A 54 14.73 -14.80 7.05
CA SER A 54 13.42 -14.43 6.55
C SER A 54 12.45 -14.21 7.69
N LEU A 55 11.51 -13.28 7.51
CA LEU A 55 10.42 -13.07 8.46
C LEU A 55 9.11 -13.63 7.90
N VAL A 56 8.58 -14.62 8.62
CA VAL A 56 7.36 -15.35 8.28
C VAL A 56 6.24 -14.95 9.21
N VAL A 57 5.04 -14.79 8.65
CA VAL A 57 3.78 -14.91 9.39
C VAL A 57 3.28 -16.33 9.18
N THR A 58 3.12 -17.05 10.28
CA THR A 58 2.64 -18.44 10.27
C THR A 58 1.12 -18.51 10.09
N ALA A 59 0.61 -19.69 9.74
CA ALA A 59 -0.85 -19.92 9.62
C ALA A 59 -1.64 -19.62 10.91
N ASP A 60 -1.01 -19.71 12.08
CA ASP A 60 -1.57 -19.36 13.39
C ASP A 60 -1.21 -17.93 13.84
N HIS A 61 -0.82 -17.08 12.89
CA HIS A 61 -0.66 -15.64 13.03
C HIS A 61 0.47 -15.24 13.99
N GLN A 62 1.55 -16.03 14.06
CA GLN A 62 2.76 -15.72 14.80
C GLN A 62 3.85 -15.17 13.89
N LEU A 63 4.75 -14.36 14.45
CA LEU A 63 5.99 -13.98 13.75
C LEU A 63 7.05 -15.03 14.01
N LYS A 64 7.67 -15.51 12.94
CA LYS A 64 8.76 -16.47 13.00
C LYS A 64 9.93 -15.97 12.15
N ALA A 65 11.09 -15.80 12.78
CA ALA A 65 12.34 -15.62 12.06
C ALA A 65 12.86 -17.02 11.69
N GLU A 66 13.11 -17.27 10.41
CA GLU A 66 13.60 -18.56 9.92
C GLU A 66 14.52 -18.41 8.72
N GLU A 67 15.25 -19.48 8.40
CA GLU A 67 16.07 -19.58 7.20
C GLU A 67 15.24 -20.13 6.05
N ALA A 68 15.12 -19.36 4.97
CA ALA A 68 14.48 -19.80 3.74
C ALA A 68 15.49 -20.42 2.77
N PRO A 69 15.09 -21.31 1.85
CA PRO A 69 15.98 -21.75 0.79
C PRO A 69 16.32 -20.58 -0.15
N VAL A 70 17.53 -20.58 -0.71
CA VAL A 70 17.89 -19.66 -1.80
C VAL A 70 17.57 -20.34 -3.12
N LEU A 71 16.53 -19.88 -3.81
CA LEU A 71 16.09 -20.50 -5.06
C LEU A 71 16.85 -19.96 -6.27
N ALA A 72 17.14 -20.82 -7.24
CA ALA A 72 17.70 -20.43 -8.54
C ALA A 72 16.61 -19.73 -9.37
N PRO A 73 16.91 -18.61 -10.07
CA PRO A 73 15.90 -17.91 -10.87
C PRO A 73 15.48 -18.74 -12.08
N LYS A 74 14.16 -18.88 -12.29
CA LYS A 74 13.62 -19.54 -13.49
C LYS A 74 13.85 -18.69 -14.75
N ARG A 75 13.50 -19.24 -15.91
CA ARG A 75 13.45 -18.50 -17.18
C ARG A 75 12.66 -17.20 -17.01
N GLY A 76 13.27 -16.07 -17.36
CA GLY A 76 12.68 -14.74 -17.25
C GLY A 76 12.67 -14.12 -15.84
N GLU A 77 13.22 -14.82 -14.83
CA GLU A 77 13.36 -14.30 -13.47
C GLU A 77 14.80 -13.86 -13.19
N ALA A 78 14.97 -13.07 -12.13
CA ALA A 78 16.26 -12.77 -11.55
C ALA A 78 16.22 -13.01 -10.03
N LEU A 79 17.35 -13.45 -9.49
CA LEU A 79 17.59 -13.51 -8.06
C LEU A 79 18.10 -12.15 -7.60
N VAL A 80 17.44 -11.57 -6.61
CA VAL A 80 17.76 -10.27 -6.04
C VAL A 80 18.19 -10.45 -4.59
N HIS A 81 19.32 -9.85 -4.23
CA HIS A 81 19.65 -9.59 -2.83
C HIS A 81 18.88 -8.35 -2.40
N VAL A 82 17.85 -8.54 -1.58
CA VAL A 82 17.04 -7.45 -1.05
C VAL A 82 17.88 -6.65 -0.06
N LYS A 83 18.10 -5.37 -0.36
CA LYS A 83 18.92 -4.47 0.48
C LYS A 83 18.07 -3.61 1.41
N ALA A 84 16.84 -3.28 1.00
CA ALA A 84 15.88 -2.57 1.82
C ALA A 84 14.46 -3.05 1.52
N THR A 85 13.66 -3.23 2.55
CA THR A 85 12.21 -3.45 2.45
C THR A 85 11.47 -2.63 3.50
N GLY A 86 10.44 -1.92 3.08
CA GLY A 86 9.54 -1.20 3.99
C GLY A 86 8.56 -2.15 4.68
N VAL A 87 8.17 -1.78 5.90
CA VAL A 87 7.05 -2.42 6.63
C VAL A 87 5.77 -1.65 6.31
N CYS A 88 4.74 -2.38 5.89
CA CYS A 88 3.42 -1.84 5.59
C CYS A 88 2.38 -2.23 6.65
N GLY A 89 1.30 -1.45 6.73
CA GLY A 89 0.16 -1.78 7.57
C GLY A 89 -0.48 -3.13 7.22
N SER A 90 -0.40 -3.55 5.96
CA SER A 90 -0.88 -4.86 5.51
C SER A 90 -0.07 -6.02 6.08
N ASP A 91 1.26 -5.90 6.18
CA ASP A 91 2.10 -6.93 6.81
C ASP A 91 1.70 -7.14 8.28
N ILE A 92 1.43 -6.03 8.99
CA ILE A 92 0.92 -6.05 10.36
C ILE A 92 -0.49 -6.65 10.42
N HIS A 93 -1.36 -6.33 9.46
CA HIS A 93 -2.73 -6.84 9.43
C HIS A 93 -2.76 -8.36 9.21
N PHE A 94 -1.94 -8.89 8.31
CA PHE A 94 -1.76 -10.32 8.14
C PHE A 94 -1.20 -10.97 9.41
N TRP A 95 -0.19 -10.36 10.05
CA TRP A 95 0.30 -10.85 11.33
C TRP A 95 -0.78 -10.86 12.42
N LYS A 96 -1.62 -9.82 12.54
CA LYS A 96 -2.58 -9.73 13.65
C LYS A 96 -3.86 -10.53 13.43
N THR A 97 -4.26 -10.75 12.18
CA THR A 97 -5.60 -11.27 11.87
C THR A 97 -5.61 -12.40 10.84
N GLY A 98 -4.48 -12.67 10.18
CA GLY A 98 -4.36 -13.67 9.11
C GLY A 98 -5.06 -13.32 7.81
N ARG A 99 -5.73 -12.17 7.71
CA ARG A 99 -6.50 -11.84 6.50
C ARG A 99 -6.70 -10.35 6.25
N ILE A 100 -6.92 -10.00 4.98
CA ILE A 100 -7.40 -8.69 4.54
C ILE A 100 -8.48 -8.93 3.48
N GLY A 101 -9.75 -8.69 3.84
CA GLY A 101 -10.88 -9.04 2.97
C GLY A 101 -10.87 -10.54 2.64
N SER A 102 -10.81 -10.86 1.35
CA SER A 102 -10.72 -12.24 0.82
C SER A 102 -9.29 -12.78 0.76
N LEU A 103 -8.27 -11.99 1.06
CA LEU A 103 -6.88 -12.45 1.12
C LEU A 103 -6.67 -13.13 2.47
N VAL A 104 -6.50 -14.45 2.49
CA VAL A 104 -6.38 -15.25 3.72
C VAL A 104 -5.06 -16.02 3.71
N PHE A 105 -4.35 -15.99 4.84
CA PHE A 105 -3.15 -16.80 5.05
C PHE A 105 -3.57 -18.19 5.51
N GLU A 106 -3.63 -19.14 4.58
CA GLU A 106 -3.94 -20.54 4.88
C GLU A 106 -2.69 -21.36 5.23
N GLY A 107 -1.51 -20.73 5.16
CA GLY A 107 -0.22 -21.33 5.45
C GLY A 107 0.84 -20.27 5.76
N ASP A 108 2.05 -20.73 6.07
CA ASP A 108 3.19 -19.88 6.38
C ASP A 108 3.60 -19.04 5.17
N CYS A 109 3.82 -17.74 5.38
CA CYS A 109 4.22 -16.83 4.33
C CYS A 109 5.29 -15.84 4.82
N ILE A 110 6.41 -15.78 4.11
CA ILE A 110 7.33 -14.64 4.22
C ILE A 110 6.57 -13.38 3.80
N ILE A 111 6.63 -12.33 4.61
CA ILE A 111 5.91 -11.06 4.38
C ILE A 111 6.81 -9.98 3.74
N GLY A 112 6.26 -8.80 3.48
CA GLY A 112 6.95 -7.68 2.84
C GLY A 112 6.76 -7.59 1.34
N HIS A 113 6.64 -6.36 0.84
CA HIS A 113 6.40 -6.07 -0.59
C HIS A 113 6.95 -4.73 -1.06
N GLU A 114 7.54 -3.93 -0.17
CA GLU A 114 8.03 -2.58 -0.48
C GLU A 114 9.55 -2.57 -0.60
N ALA A 115 10.12 -3.13 -1.68
CA ALA A 115 11.55 -3.50 -1.67
C ALA A 115 12.39 -3.01 -2.83
N ALA A 116 13.70 -2.89 -2.55
CA ALA A 116 14.75 -2.70 -3.53
C ALA A 116 16.01 -3.48 -3.15
N GLY A 117 16.84 -3.77 -4.14
CA GLY A 117 18.01 -4.60 -3.98
C GLY A 117 18.92 -4.62 -5.19
N VAL A 118 19.85 -5.57 -5.22
CA VAL A 118 20.79 -5.78 -6.31
C VAL A 118 20.55 -7.13 -6.96
N VAL A 119 20.54 -7.16 -8.28
CA VAL A 119 20.47 -8.42 -9.04
C VAL A 119 21.77 -9.18 -8.82
N ILE A 120 21.69 -10.43 -8.39
CA ILE A 120 22.87 -11.28 -8.17
C ILE A 120 22.98 -12.42 -9.18
N ARG A 121 21.85 -12.85 -9.76
CA ARG A 121 21.82 -13.85 -10.84
C ARG A 121 20.62 -13.64 -11.74
N CYS A 122 20.78 -13.87 -13.04
CA CYS A 122 19.67 -13.84 -14.00
C CYS A 122 19.38 -15.26 -14.49
N GLY A 123 18.10 -15.59 -14.59
CA GLY A 123 17.64 -16.80 -15.27
C GLY A 123 17.69 -16.67 -16.78
N GLU A 124 17.45 -17.78 -17.48
CA GLU A 124 17.49 -17.83 -18.94
C GLU A 124 16.51 -16.80 -19.56
N GLY A 125 16.92 -16.12 -20.64
CA GLY A 125 16.06 -15.22 -21.40
C GLY A 125 15.90 -13.81 -20.83
N VAL A 126 16.46 -13.51 -19.65
CA VAL A 126 16.56 -12.14 -19.14
C VAL A 126 17.58 -11.35 -19.97
N LYS A 127 17.16 -10.21 -20.53
CA LYS A 127 18.00 -9.38 -21.42
C LYS A 127 18.14 -7.93 -20.95
N ASN A 128 17.21 -7.47 -20.11
CA ASN A 128 17.12 -6.08 -19.63
C ASN A 128 17.91 -5.83 -18.34
N LEU A 129 18.37 -6.90 -17.67
CA LEU A 129 19.10 -6.85 -16.40
C LEU A 129 20.33 -7.76 -16.46
N LYS A 130 21.31 -7.45 -15.62
CA LYS A 130 22.50 -8.26 -15.37
C LYS A 130 22.87 -8.22 -13.88
N PRO A 131 23.66 -9.19 -13.37
CA PRO A 131 24.23 -9.10 -12.02
C PRO A 131 24.92 -7.75 -11.77
N GLY A 132 24.73 -7.21 -10.57
CA GLY A 132 25.17 -5.88 -10.15
C GLY A 132 24.20 -4.73 -10.47
N ASP A 133 23.18 -4.96 -11.31
CA ASP A 133 22.15 -3.93 -11.53
C ASP A 133 21.33 -3.70 -10.25
N ARG A 134 21.18 -2.43 -9.87
CA ARG A 134 20.34 -1.98 -8.76
C ARG A 134 18.91 -1.91 -9.23
N VAL A 135 17.98 -2.50 -8.49
CA VAL A 135 16.58 -2.61 -8.90
C VAL A 135 15.64 -2.33 -7.74
N ALA A 136 14.48 -1.78 -8.05
CA ALA A 136 13.33 -1.78 -7.17
C ALA A 136 12.28 -2.78 -7.67
N ILE A 137 11.54 -3.39 -6.74
CA ILE A 137 10.73 -4.58 -7.00
C ILE A 137 9.26 -4.18 -7.05
N GLU A 138 8.62 -4.25 -8.23
CA GLU A 138 7.17 -4.15 -8.33
C GLU A 138 6.54 -5.49 -7.88
N PRO A 139 5.86 -5.54 -6.72
CA PRO A 139 5.54 -6.82 -6.06
C PRO A 139 4.40 -7.60 -6.74
N GLY A 140 3.60 -6.95 -7.59
CA GLY A 140 2.48 -7.56 -8.29
C GLY A 140 2.89 -8.16 -9.63
N VAL A 141 2.73 -9.47 -9.77
CA VAL A 141 2.96 -10.24 -10.99
C VAL A 141 1.60 -10.70 -11.55
N PRO A 142 1.02 -9.99 -12.52
CA PRO A 142 -0.23 -10.38 -13.17
C PRO A 142 -0.01 -11.55 -14.14
N CYS A 143 -1.07 -12.26 -14.52
CA CYS A 143 -0.99 -13.38 -15.49
C CYS A 143 -0.57 -12.94 -16.90
N GLY A 144 -0.85 -11.68 -17.27
CA GLY A 144 -0.44 -11.09 -18.55
C GLY A 144 -1.33 -11.44 -19.75
N GLU A 145 -2.33 -12.31 -19.58
CA GLU A 145 -3.17 -12.81 -20.68
C GLU A 145 -4.67 -12.52 -20.52
N CYS A 146 -5.15 -12.26 -19.30
CA CYS A 146 -6.57 -11.97 -19.07
C CYS A 146 -6.99 -10.61 -19.66
N PHE A 147 -8.30 -10.39 -19.81
CA PHE A 147 -8.85 -9.13 -20.31
C PHE A 147 -8.31 -7.90 -19.58
N LEU A 148 -8.24 -7.95 -18.24
CA LEU A 148 -7.76 -6.81 -17.45
C LEU A 148 -6.27 -6.53 -17.68
N CYS A 149 -5.45 -7.56 -17.94
CA CYS A 149 -4.05 -7.39 -18.29
C CYS A 149 -3.89 -6.76 -19.68
N THR A 150 -4.65 -7.25 -20.67
CA THR A 150 -4.57 -6.76 -22.05
C THR A 150 -5.15 -5.35 -22.21
N ASP A 151 -6.13 -4.99 -21.39
CA ASP A 151 -6.68 -3.62 -21.26
C ASP A 151 -5.76 -2.66 -20.48
N GLY A 152 -4.57 -3.12 -20.06
CA GLY A 152 -3.60 -2.34 -19.30
C GLY A 152 -3.95 -2.15 -17.82
N ARG A 153 -5.05 -2.73 -17.35
CA ARG A 153 -5.50 -2.73 -15.94
C ARG A 153 -4.99 -3.94 -15.16
N TYR A 154 -3.71 -4.27 -15.35
CA TYR A 154 -3.09 -5.47 -14.79
C TYR A 154 -3.10 -5.53 -13.26
N ASN A 155 -3.26 -4.38 -12.59
CA ASN A 155 -3.44 -4.31 -11.14
C ASN A 155 -4.75 -4.94 -10.63
N LEU A 156 -5.69 -5.20 -11.53
CA LEU A 156 -6.97 -5.86 -11.25
C LEU A 156 -6.98 -7.33 -11.70
N CYS A 157 -5.84 -7.89 -12.14
CA CYS A 157 -5.74 -9.28 -12.53
C CYS A 157 -6.22 -10.20 -11.39
N GLU A 158 -7.17 -11.08 -11.68
CA GLU A 158 -7.73 -12.03 -10.72
C GLU A 158 -6.67 -13.06 -10.25
N ASP A 159 -5.78 -13.46 -11.16
CA ASP A 159 -4.68 -14.40 -10.89
C ASP A 159 -3.38 -13.69 -10.50
N VAL A 160 -3.45 -12.46 -9.96
CA VAL A 160 -2.24 -11.72 -9.58
C VAL A 160 -1.50 -12.44 -8.45
N GLN A 161 -0.21 -12.68 -8.66
CA GLN A 161 0.70 -13.11 -7.60
C GLN A 161 1.29 -11.86 -6.96
N PHE A 162 1.11 -11.68 -5.67
CA PHE A 162 1.58 -10.48 -4.98
C PHE A 162 2.53 -10.86 -3.85
N ALA A 163 3.77 -10.39 -3.92
CA ALA A 163 4.77 -10.67 -2.90
C ALA A 163 4.25 -10.31 -1.49
N GLY A 164 4.44 -11.20 -0.52
CA GLY A 164 4.03 -10.97 0.87
C GLY A 164 2.55 -11.23 1.12
N VAL A 165 1.82 -11.78 0.14
CA VAL A 165 0.44 -12.26 0.29
C VAL A 165 0.42 -13.74 -0.01
N TYR A 166 0.00 -14.55 0.97
CA TYR A 166 -0.09 -16.01 0.82
C TYR A 166 -0.83 -16.37 -0.50
N PRO A 167 -0.31 -17.34 -1.27
CA PRO A 167 0.84 -18.22 -1.02
C PRO A 167 2.20 -17.68 -1.53
N TYR A 168 2.30 -16.40 -1.91
CA TYR A 168 3.46 -15.84 -2.58
C TYR A 168 4.39 -15.11 -1.60
N HIS A 169 5.52 -15.74 -1.29
CA HIS A 169 6.52 -15.20 -0.37
C HIS A 169 7.01 -13.78 -0.72
N GLY A 170 7.12 -12.96 0.31
CA GLY A 170 7.45 -11.53 0.28
C GLY A 170 8.93 -11.21 0.26
N THR A 171 9.26 -9.98 0.66
CA THR A 171 10.59 -9.37 0.51
C THR A 171 11.35 -9.17 1.81
N ILE A 172 10.78 -9.51 2.98
CA ILE A 172 11.53 -9.55 4.26
C ILE A 172 12.30 -10.87 4.32
N GLN A 173 13.27 -10.99 3.42
CA GLN A 173 14.25 -12.06 3.29
C GLN A 173 15.49 -11.54 2.56
N ARG A 174 16.65 -12.16 2.73
CA ARG A 174 17.89 -11.71 2.07
C ARG A 174 17.83 -11.88 0.55
N TYR A 175 17.36 -13.03 0.07
CA TYR A 175 17.34 -13.38 -1.34
C TYR A 175 15.94 -13.72 -1.84
N LYS A 176 15.52 -13.12 -2.95
CA LYS A 176 14.23 -13.39 -3.57
C LYS A 176 14.34 -13.51 -5.09
N CYS A 177 13.77 -14.57 -5.65
CA CYS A 177 13.49 -14.64 -7.09
C CYS A 177 12.27 -13.79 -7.43
N HIS A 178 12.37 -13.01 -8.51
CA HIS A 178 11.26 -12.23 -9.04
C HIS A 178 11.34 -12.12 -10.57
N PRO A 179 10.23 -12.07 -11.31
CA PRO A 179 10.27 -11.90 -12.75
C PRO A 179 10.97 -10.59 -13.16
N ALA A 180 11.96 -10.68 -14.04
CA ALA A 180 12.82 -9.56 -14.43
C ALA A 180 12.08 -8.41 -15.11
N LYS A 181 10.86 -8.67 -15.62
CA LYS A 181 9.97 -7.65 -16.18
C LYS A 181 9.45 -6.66 -15.12
N TRP A 182 9.34 -7.10 -13.87
CA TRP A 182 8.82 -6.32 -12.73
C TRP A 182 9.94 -5.81 -11.81
N LEU A 183 11.17 -5.86 -12.29
CA LEU A 183 12.35 -5.30 -11.63
C LEU A 183 12.79 -4.05 -12.38
N HIS A 184 12.64 -2.90 -11.72
CA HIS A 184 12.87 -1.60 -12.31
C HIS A 184 14.25 -1.10 -11.93
N LYS A 185 15.12 -0.88 -12.93
CA LYS A 185 16.49 -0.43 -12.70
C LYS A 185 16.54 0.95 -12.03
N LEU A 186 17.28 1.05 -10.95
CA LEU A 186 17.50 2.29 -10.21
C LEU A 186 18.72 3.04 -10.76
N PRO A 187 18.59 4.35 -11.04
CA PRO A 187 19.74 5.22 -11.26
C PRO A 187 20.65 5.29 -10.02
N ASP A 188 21.93 5.63 -10.24
CA ASP A 188 22.94 5.67 -9.18
C ASP A 188 22.56 6.63 -8.04
N ASN A 189 21.84 7.71 -8.35
CA ASN A 189 21.45 8.74 -7.37
C ASN A 189 20.23 8.39 -6.50
N ILE A 190 19.56 7.25 -6.72
CA ILE A 190 18.47 6.76 -5.87
C ILE A 190 19.03 5.66 -4.97
N SER A 191 18.95 5.77 -3.64
CA SER A 191 19.36 4.70 -2.71
C SER A 191 18.42 3.49 -2.73
N TYR A 192 18.82 2.34 -2.16
CA TYR A 192 17.89 1.21 -2.00
C TYR A 192 16.72 1.57 -1.07
N ALA A 193 16.99 2.33 -0.01
CA ALA A 193 15.98 2.84 0.89
C ALA A 193 14.92 3.68 0.15
N GLU A 194 15.32 4.55 -0.76
CA GLU A 194 14.39 5.30 -1.62
C GLU A 194 13.71 4.40 -2.66
N GLY A 195 14.42 3.43 -3.24
CA GLY A 195 13.86 2.45 -4.16
C GLY A 195 12.71 1.65 -3.52
N ALA A 196 12.84 1.28 -2.25
CA ALA A 196 11.79 0.63 -1.48
C ALA A 196 10.54 1.52 -1.31
N LEU A 197 10.70 2.85 -1.26
CA LEU A 197 9.57 3.79 -1.18
C LEU A 197 8.79 3.95 -2.50
N LEU A 198 9.28 3.39 -3.62
CA LEU A 198 8.54 3.43 -4.90
C LEU A 198 7.22 2.67 -4.84
N GLU A 199 7.13 1.65 -3.99
CA GLU A 199 5.89 0.89 -3.76
C GLU A 199 4.79 1.80 -3.15
N PRO A 200 4.98 2.41 -1.97
CA PRO A 200 3.95 3.27 -1.39
C PRO A 200 3.77 4.57 -2.21
N LEU A 201 4.83 5.09 -2.84
CA LEU A 201 4.69 6.22 -3.77
C LEU A 201 3.78 5.87 -4.95
N SER A 202 3.90 4.66 -5.51
CA SER A 202 3.06 4.20 -6.61
C SER A 202 1.58 4.19 -6.25
N VAL A 203 1.22 3.85 -5.01
CA VAL A 203 -0.16 3.95 -4.49
C VAL A 203 -0.66 5.39 -4.57
N GLY A 204 0.12 6.34 -4.05
CA GLY A 204 -0.22 7.77 -4.10
C GLY A 204 -0.32 8.31 -5.53
N MET A 205 0.63 7.96 -6.39
CA MET A 205 0.64 8.34 -7.81
C MET A 205 -0.57 7.79 -8.57
N HIS A 206 -0.95 6.53 -8.32
CA HIS A 206 -2.14 5.96 -8.92
C HIS A 206 -3.41 6.64 -8.41
N GLY A 207 -3.48 6.94 -7.12
CA GLY A 207 -4.59 7.67 -6.49
C GLY A 207 -4.81 9.04 -7.11
N ILE A 208 -3.77 9.87 -7.19
CA ILE A 208 -3.90 11.23 -7.76
C ILE A 208 -4.25 11.22 -9.25
N ARG A 209 -3.70 10.25 -10.01
CA ARG A 209 -4.00 10.10 -11.45
C ARG A 209 -5.46 9.68 -11.66
N THR A 210 -5.94 8.72 -10.87
CA THR A 210 -7.33 8.22 -10.96
C THR A 210 -8.30 9.31 -10.56
N ALA A 211 -7.96 10.09 -9.53
CA ALA A 211 -8.79 11.19 -9.04
C ALA A 211 -8.82 12.42 -9.97
N GLY A 212 -8.04 12.41 -11.06
CA GLY A 212 -7.97 13.52 -12.01
C GLY A 212 -7.42 14.80 -11.41
N LEU A 213 -6.44 14.69 -10.51
CA LEU A 213 -5.81 15.85 -9.88
C LEU A 213 -5.13 16.74 -10.92
N ALA A 214 -5.27 18.06 -10.77
CA ALA A 214 -4.83 19.02 -11.78
C ALA A 214 -4.03 20.19 -11.17
N LEU A 215 -3.13 20.74 -11.97
CA LEU A 215 -2.33 21.92 -11.64
C LEU A 215 -3.23 23.09 -11.22
N GLY A 216 -2.91 23.72 -10.08
CA GLY A 216 -3.63 24.88 -9.57
C GLY A 216 -5.03 24.60 -9.02
N VAL A 217 -5.42 23.33 -8.92
CA VAL A 217 -6.69 22.92 -8.31
C VAL A 217 -6.43 22.33 -6.93
N GLY A 218 -7.16 22.82 -5.92
CA GLY A 218 -6.97 22.39 -4.54
C GLY A 218 -7.53 21.01 -4.23
N ALA A 219 -6.91 20.34 -3.26
CA ALA A 219 -7.31 19.01 -2.80
C ALA A 219 -7.08 18.82 -1.30
N VAL A 220 -7.80 17.85 -0.73
CA VAL A 220 -7.64 17.41 0.66
C VAL A 220 -7.03 16.02 0.68
N VAL A 221 -6.08 15.77 1.58
CA VAL A 221 -5.56 14.43 1.90
C VAL A 221 -6.04 14.07 3.30
N CYS A 222 -6.83 13.01 3.43
CA CYS A 222 -7.28 12.51 4.73
C CYS A 222 -6.28 11.47 5.25
N GLY A 223 -5.71 11.72 6.42
CA GLY A 223 -4.70 10.89 7.06
C GLY A 223 -3.28 11.37 6.77
N ALA A 224 -2.47 11.51 7.80
CA ALA A 224 -1.04 11.83 7.75
C ALA A 224 -0.17 10.62 8.17
N GLY A 225 -0.65 9.41 7.89
CA GLY A 225 0.19 8.21 7.87
C GLY A 225 1.07 8.11 6.62
N PRO A 226 1.90 7.08 6.48
CA PRO A 226 2.82 6.95 5.34
C PRO A 226 2.14 7.09 3.97
N ILE A 227 0.99 6.46 3.74
CA ILE A 227 0.23 6.60 2.47
C ILE A 227 -0.29 8.03 2.25
N GLY A 228 -0.78 8.68 3.31
CA GLY A 228 -1.19 10.07 3.25
C GLY A 228 -0.04 11.01 2.93
N LEU A 229 1.14 10.78 3.52
CA LEU A 229 2.32 11.62 3.33
C LEU A 229 2.93 11.46 1.92
N VAL A 230 3.05 10.24 1.39
CA VAL A 230 3.49 10.04 -0.01
C VAL A 230 2.46 10.61 -1.00
N THR A 231 1.17 10.49 -0.69
CA THR A 231 0.09 11.08 -1.51
C THR A 231 0.13 12.60 -1.48
N LEU A 232 0.39 13.21 -0.31
CA LEU A 232 0.59 14.65 -0.18
C LEU A 232 1.79 15.14 -0.99
N ALA A 233 2.92 14.43 -0.91
CA ALA A 233 4.12 14.76 -1.68
C ALA A 233 3.85 14.67 -3.19
N ALA A 234 3.22 13.58 -3.65
CA ALA A 234 2.85 13.38 -5.05
C ALA A 234 1.82 14.43 -5.53
N ALA A 235 0.83 14.75 -4.71
CA ALA A 235 -0.14 15.80 -5.00
C ALA A 235 0.54 17.17 -5.13
N ARG A 236 1.48 17.48 -4.25
CA ARG A 236 2.27 18.72 -4.35
C ARG A 236 3.10 18.76 -5.63
N ALA A 237 3.75 17.66 -6.01
CA ALA A 237 4.53 17.55 -7.24
C ALA A 237 3.67 17.70 -8.51
N SER A 238 2.39 17.30 -8.48
CA SER A 238 1.45 17.54 -9.60
C SER A 238 1.08 19.01 -9.79
N GLY A 239 1.43 19.88 -8.84
CA GLY A 239 1.10 21.31 -8.85
C GLY A 239 -0.29 21.63 -8.27
N ALA A 240 -0.97 20.66 -7.66
CA ALA A 240 -2.22 20.90 -6.93
C ALA A 240 -2.00 21.92 -5.79
N HIS A 241 -2.90 22.89 -5.68
CA HIS A 241 -2.84 23.97 -4.70
C HIS A 241 -4.20 24.69 -4.56
N PRO A 242 -4.63 25.10 -3.34
CA PRO A 242 -4.02 24.78 -2.05
C PRO A 242 -4.22 23.32 -1.65
N LEU A 243 -3.36 22.81 -0.76
CA LEU A 243 -3.47 21.45 -0.22
C LEU A 243 -3.80 21.53 1.27
N VAL A 244 -4.77 20.73 1.70
CA VAL A 244 -5.06 20.50 3.12
C VAL A 244 -4.76 19.05 3.46
N ILE A 245 -4.12 18.79 4.59
CA ILE A 245 -3.99 17.43 5.15
C ILE A 245 -4.66 17.35 6.52
N THR A 246 -5.38 16.26 6.75
CA THR A 246 -6.10 16.04 8.01
C THR A 246 -5.56 14.84 8.78
N ASP A 247 -5.53 14.90 10.10
CA ASP A 247 -5.25 13.76 10.97
C ASP A 247 -5.82 14.02 12.37
N ILE A 248 -5.89 13.00 13.21
CA ILE A 248 -6.23 13.12 14.63
C ILE A 248 -5.01 13.50 15.47
N GLU A 249 -3.81 13.13 15.01
CA GLU A 249 -2.55 13.21 15.73
C GLU A 249 -1.76 14.49 15.35
N PRO A 250 -1.57 15.44 16.28
CA PRO A 250 -0.87 16.70 16.00
C PRO A 250 0.57 16.51 15.51
N SER A 251 1.29 15.51 16.02
CA SER A 251 2.69 15.26 15.60
C SER A 251 2.80 14.87 14.12
N ARG A 252 1.83 14.11 13.60
CA ARG A 252 1.77 13.75 12.17
C ARG A 252 1.43 14.94 11.29
N LEU A 253 0.53 15.83 11.74
CA LEU A 253 0.24 17.08 11.04
C LEU A 253 1.47 18.00 11.01
N ALA A 254 2.22 18.09 12.11
CA ALA A 254 3.46 18.86 12.16
C ALA A 254 4.51 18.31 11.18
N PHE A 255 4.66 16.99 11.10
CA PHE A 255 5.53 16.37 10.11
C PHE A 255 5.07 16.60 8.67
N ALA A 256 3.76 16.54 8.39
CA ALA A 256 3.24 16.85 7.07
C ALA A 256 3.56 18.29 6.64
N LYS A 257 3.54 19.23 7.60
CA LYS A 257 3.94 20.63 7.39
C LYS A 257 5.44 20.78 7.13
N SER A 258 6.29 19.98 7.78
CA SER A 258 7.73 19.99 7.48
C SER A 258 8.05 19.36 6.11
N LEU A 259 7.27 18.36 5.69
CA LEU A 259 7.39 17.72 4.38
C LEU A 259 6.92 18.65 3.23
N VAL A 260 5.77 19.32 3.41
CA VAL A 260 5.22 20.27 2.44
C VAL A 260 4.90 21.60 3.15
N PRO A 261 5.82 22.57 3.18
CA PRO A 261 5.63 23.82 3.94
C PRO A 261 4.36 24.61 3.58
N SER A 262 3.89 24.51 2.32
CA SER A 262 2.68 25.17 1.87
C SER A 262 1.37 24.46 2.25
N VAL A 263 1.42 23.24 2.81
CA VAL A 263 0.20 22.51 3.18
C VAL A 263 -0.49 23.19 4.35
N LEU A 264 -1.82 23.26 4.31
CA LEU A 264 -2.64 23.61 5.45
C LEU A 264 -2.95 22.35 6.24
N THR A 265 -2.97 22.42 7.57
CA THR A 265 -3.26 21.27 8.42
C THR A 265 -4.61 21.46 9.11
N TYR A 266 -5.36 20.37 9.26
CA TYR A 266 -6.61 20.36 10.00
C TYR A 266 -6.65 19.15 10.94
N ARG A 267 -6.79 19.42 12.24
CA ARG A 267 -6.99 18.36 13.22
C ARG A 267 -8.45 17.99 13.30
N ILE A 268 -8.78 16.72 13.08
CA ILE A 268 -10.15 16.22 13.20
C ILE A 268 -10.64 16.41 14.65
N ASP A 269 -11.80 17.05 14.81
CA ASP A 269 -12.47 17.26 16.09
C ASP A 269 -13.67 16.31 16.21
N PRO A 270 -13.62 15.28 17.06
CA PRO A 270 -14.73 14.35 17.26
C PRO A 270 -16.04 15.03 17.68
N ALA A 271 -15.98 16.18 18.36
CA ALA A 271 -17.17 16.89 18.83
C ALA A 271 -17.99 17.53 17.69
N LEU A 272 -17.36 17.81 16.55
CA LEU A 272 -18.03 18.39 15.38
C LEU A 272 -18.76 17.33 14.53
N GLY A 273 -18.45 16.04 14.72
CA GLY A 273 -18.92 14.97 13.85
C GLY A 273 -18.44 15.12 12.40
N ASN A 274 -18.86 14.20 11.52
CA ASN A 274 -18.36 14.14 10.14
C ASN A 274 -18.69 15.40 9.33
N GLU A 275 -19.94 15.89 9.43
CA GLU A 275 -20.39 17.06 8.68
C GLU A 275 -19.78 18.36 9.20
N GLY A 276 -19.65 18.52 10.52
CA GLY A 276 -19.03 19.71 11.11
C GLY A 276 -17.55 19.82 10.74
N ASN A 277 -16.81 18.71 10.78
CA ASN A 277 -15.43 18.68 10.28
C ASN A 277 -15.37 19.00 8.79
N GLY A 278 -16.25 18.41 7.97
CA GLY A 278 -16.28 18.67 6.52
C GLY A 278 -16.48 20.16 6.20
N ARG A 279 -17.41 20.83 6.88
CA ARG A 279 -17.62 22.28 6.74
C ARG A 279 -16.41 23.10 7.20
N ALA A 280 -15.77 22.70 8.30
CA ALA A 280 -14.60 23.40 8.81
C ALA A 280 -13.40 23.30 7.86
N ILE A 281 -13.18 22.12 7.26
CA ILE A 281 -12.14 21.91 6.25
C ILE A 281 -12.41 22.76 4.99
N ARG A 282 -13.66 22.82 4.52
CA ARG A 282 -14.03 23.63 3.35
C ARG A 282 -13.68 25.11 3.51
N ARG A 283 -13.87 25.68 4.70
CA ARG A 283 -13.52 27.07 5.01
C ARG A 283 -12.03 27.40 4.85
N LEU A 284 -11.16 26.39 4.84
CA LEU A 284 -9.73 26.60 4.55
C LEU A 284 -9.45 26.93 3.08
N PHE A 285 -10.40 26.65 2.18
CA PHE A 285 -10.31 26.99 0.76
C PHE A 285 -11.09 28.26 0.40
N GLY A 286 -12.15 28.57 1.15
CA GLY A 286 -13.03 29.72 0.93
C GLY A 286 -14.45 29.44 1.45
N ASP A 287 -15.35 30.41 1.27
CA ASP A 287 -16.72 30.34 1.77
C ASP A 287 -17.74 29.88 0.71
N ASP A 288 -17.32 29.75 -0.55
CA ASP A 288 -18.17 29.41 -1.69
C ASP A 288 -17.91 27.99 -2.26
N GLU A 289 -18.86 27.48 -3.04
CA GLU A 289 -18.80 26.13 -3.63
C GLU A 289 -17.71 25.98 -4.70
N TYR A 290 -17.34 27.07 -5.37
CA TYR A 290 -16.30 27.04 -6.40
C TYR A 290 -14.92 26.84 -5.77
N SER A 291 -14.68 27.50 -4.62
CA SER A 291 -13.45 27.40 -3.83
C SER A 291 -13.31 26.03 -3.14
N ALA A 292 -14.41 25.35 -2.81
CA ALA A 292 -14.37 24.04 -2.15
C ALA A 292 -13.58 22.98 -2.95
N PRO A 293 -12.89 22.04 -2.26
CA PRO A 293 -11.96 21.12 -2.90
C PRO A 293 -12.68 20.20 -3.89
N ARG A 294 -12.13 20.11 -5.12
CA ARG A 294 -12.65 19.21 -6.17
C ARG A 294 -12.38 17.74 -5.87
N THR A 295 -11.29 17.48 -5.17
CA THR A 295 -10.79 16.15 -4.90
C THR A 295 -10.45 16.00 -3.43
N VAL A 296 -10.92 14.91 -2.82
CA VAL A 296 -10.48 14.45 -1.50
C VAL A 296 -9.83 13.08 -1.68
N LEU A 297 -8.57 12.96 -1.30
CA LEU A 297 -7.75 11.75 -1.33
C LEU A 297 -7.81 11.11 0.07
N GLU A 298 -8.64 10.10 0.22
CA GLU A 298 -8.93 9.46 1.51
C GLU A 298 -7.94 8.32 1.77
N CYS A 299 -6.96 8.54 2.65
CA CYS A 299 -5.84 7.62 2.90
C CYS A 299 -5.92 6.91 4.26
N THR A 300 -7.07 6.94 4.96
CA THR A 300 -7.27 6.26 6.24
C THR A 300 -8.01 4.94 6.11
N GLY A 301 -8.97 4.83 5.18
CA GLY A 301 -9.89 3.69 5.09
C GLY A 301 -10.94 3.65 6.21
N VAL A 302 -10.96 4.64 7.09
CA VAL A 302 -11.87 4.71 8.24
C VAL A 302 -13.20 5.31 7.78
N GLU A 303 -14.31 4.62 8.09
CA GLU A 303 -15.66 5.03 7.68
C GLU A 303 -15.98 6.50 8.04
N SER A 304 -15.67 6.95 9.25
CA SER A 304 -15.90 8.34 9.66
C SER A 304 -15.09 9.35 8.85
N SER A 305 -13.89 8.99 8.41
CA SER A 305 -13.07 9.83 7.52
C SER A 305 -13.67 9.90 6.12
N ILE A 306 -14.15 8.78 5.57
CA ILE A 306 -14.85 8.75 4.28
C ILE A 306 -16.13 9.58 4.32
N CYS A 307 -16.91 9.47 5.40
CA CYS A 307 -18.10 10.30 5.58
C CYS A 307 -17.72 11.79 5.70
N THR A 308 -16.65 12.12 6.43
CA THR A 308 -16.13 13.50 6.51
C THR A 308 -15.68 14.00 5.13
N ALA A 309 -15.02 13.16 4.33
CA ALA A 309 -14.59 13.45 2.97
C ALA A 309 -15.79 13.76 2.06
N ALA A 310 -16.90 13.02 2.18
CA ALA A 310 -18.14 13.29 1.45
C ALA A 310 -18.75 14.66 1.80
N PHE A 311 -18.66 15.10 3.06
CA PHE A 311 -19.09 16.46 3.46
C PHE A 311 -18.06 17.55 3.14
N THR A 312 -16.82 17.17 2.86
CA THR A 312 -15.71 18.10 2.54
C THR A 312 -15.68 18.44 1.05
N VAL A 313 -15.81 17.43 0.20
CA VAL A 313 -15.71 17.60 -1.25
C VAL A 313 -16.82 18.52 -1.77
N ARG A 314 -16.51 19.29 -2.82
CA ARG A 314 -17.54 20.06 -3.53
C ARG A 314 -18.57 19.16 -4.20
N ARG A 315 -19.74 19.72 -4.47
CA ARG A 315 -20.77 19.09 -5.32
C ARG A 315 -20.18 18.76 -6.70
N GLY A 316 -20.43 17.55 -7.19
CA GLY A 316 -19.86 16.98 -8.41
C GLY A 316 -18.37 16.61 -8.31
N GLY A 317 -17.77 16.69 -7.13
CA GLY A 317 -16.36 16.34 -6.90
C GLY A 317 -16.14 14.86 -6.64
N THR A 318 -14.87 14.50 -6.43
CA THR A 318 -14.42 13.11 -6.25
C THR A 318 -13.84 12.89 -4.85
N VAL A 319 -14.36 11.88 -4.16
CA VAL A 319 -13.70 11.24 -3.01
C VAL A 319 -13.00 10.00 -3.54
N MET A 320 -11.67 10.03 -3.56
CA MET A 320 -10.83 8.92 -3.97
C MET A 320 -10.36 8.15 -2.73
N VAL A 321 -10.91 6.97 -2.51
CA VAL A 321 -10.56 6.09 -1.39
C VAL A 321 -9.32 5.28 -1.76
N ILE A 322 -8.24 5.62 -1.07
CA ILE A 322 -6.90 5.00 -1.17
C ILE A 322 -6.66 4.07 0.03
N GLY A 323 -7.13 4.47 1.21
CA GLY A 323 -6.99 3.70 2.44
C GLY A 323 -7.81 2.40 2.41
N VAL A 324 -7.30 1.37 3.10
CA VAL A 324 -7.98 0.08 3.23
C VAL A 324 -8.84 0.09 4.49
N GLY A 325 -10.14 -0.17 4.33
CA GLY A 325 -11.13 -0.13 5.41
C GLY A 325 -11.66 -1.51 5.81
N ARG A 326 -12.75 -1.50 6.58
CA ARG A 326 -13.53 -2.71 6.90
C ARG A 326 -14.22 -3.26 5.66
N GLU A 327 -14.57 -4.54 5.71
CA GLU A 327 -15.27 -5.24 4.64
C GLU A 327 -16.61 -4.60 4.26
N ILE A 328 -17.34 -4.07 5.25
CA ILE A 328 -18.63 -3.41 5.06
C ILE A 328 -18.63 -2.07 5.80
N MET A 329 -19.14 -1.02 5.13
CA MET A 329 -19.43 0.29 5.69
C MET A 329 -20.93 0.54 5.66
N ASN A 330 -21.51 0.87 6.81
CA ASN A 330 -22.95 0.96 7.02
C ASN A 330 -23.44 2.41 7.15
N ASN A 331 -22.55 3.37 7.41
CA ASN A 331 -22.92 4.75 7.76
C ASN A 331 -22.59 5.78 6.68
N LEU A 332 -22.47 5.36 5.42
CA LEU A 332 -22.25 6.29 4.31
C LEU A 332 -23.44 7.27 4.21
N PRO A 333 -23.21 8.59 4.08
CA PRO A 333 -24.27 9.59 3.99
C PRO A 333 -24.91 9.58 2.59
N PHE A 334 -25.66 8.51 2.29
CA PHE A 334 -26.15 8.17 0.96
C PHE A 334 -26.88 9.32 0.27
N MET A 335 -27.84 9.96 0.96
CA MET A 335 -28.62 11.04 0.36
C MET A 335 -27.78 12.29 0.08
N HIS A 336 -26.77 12.58 0.91
CA HIS A 336 -25.85 13.68 0.66
C HIS A 336 -24.98 13.40 -0.57
N ILE A 337 -24.38 12.21 -0.64
CA ILE A 337 -23.55 11.78 -1.79
C ILE A 337 -24.37 11.81 -3.09
N SER A 338 -25.57 11.24 -3.07
CA SER A 338 -26.48 11.18 -4.22
C SER A 338 -26.92 12.56 -4.70
N LEU A 339 -27.49 13.38 -3.80
CA LEU A 339 -27.99 14.71 -4.17
C LEU A 339 -26.89 15.68 -4.58
N ALA A 340 -25.64 15.44 -4.17
CA ALA A 340 -24.48 16.26 -4.54
C ALA A 340 -23.69 15.72 -5.74
N GLU A 341 -24.13 14.60 -6.34
CA GLU A 341 -23.42 13.92 -7.43
C GLU A 341 -21.93 13.64 -7.10
N ILE A 342 -21.66 13.30 -5.85
CA ILE A 342 -20.29 13.01 -5.40
C ILE A 342 -19.86 11.66 -5.96
N LYS A 343 -18.70 11.64 -6.61
CA LYS A 343 -18.05 10.41 -7.06
C LYS A 343 -17.29 9.79 -5.91
N LEU A 344 -17.73 8.62 -5.46
CA LEU A 344 -16.97 7.81 -4.51
C LEU A 344 -16.24 6.71 -5.31
N GLU A 345 -14.93 6.88 -5.47
CA GLU A 345 -14.08 6.01 -6.28
C GLU A 345 -13.02 5.33 -5.40
N PHE A 346 -12.48 4.22 -5.88
CA PHE A 346 -11.50 3.41 -5.16
C PHE A 346 -10.33 3.10 -6.08
N ILE A 347 -9.14 2.91 -5.49
CA ILE A 347 -8.03 2.27 -6.18
C ILE A 347 -7.73 0.89 -5.58
N ASN A 348 -7.12 0.04 -6.39
CA ASN A 348 -6.45 -1.17 -5.93
C ASN A 348 -4.98 -1.10 -6.34
N ARG A 349 -4.10 -0.84 -5.36
CA ARG A 349 -2.64 -0.73 -5.54
C ARG A 349 -2.27 0.33 -6.60
N TYR A 350 -1.72 -0.09 -7.73
CA TYR A 350 -1.20 0.77 -8.81
C TYR A 350 -0.96 -0.03 -10.08
N ARG A 351 -0.87 0.69 -11.20
CA ARG A 351 -0.40 0.20 -12.50
C ARG A 351 0.41 1.29 -13.19
N ASP A 352 1.44 0.94 -13.94
CA ASP A 352 2.22 1.88 -14.77
C ASP A 352 2.62 3.16 -13.99
N THR A 353 3.31 2.97 -12.87
CA THR A 353 3.77 4.05 -11.98
C THR A 353 5.27 4.04 -11.76
N TRP A 354 5.92 2.88 -11.79
CA TRP A 354 7.31 2.70 -11.39
C TRP A 354 8.31 3.54 -12.21
N PRO A 355 8.29 3.54 -13.55
CA PRO A 355 9.18 4.41 -14.33
C PRO A 355 8.99 5.90 -14.02
N ALA A 356 7.74 6.34 -13.85
CA ALA A 356 7.43 7.72 -13.51
C ALA A 356 7.88 8.08 -12.08
N GLY A 357 7.70 7.17 -11.12
CA GLY A 357 8.18 7.33 -9.75
C GLY A 357 9.71 7.46 -9.69
N ILE A 358 10.42 6.61 -10.44
CA ILE A 358 11.88 6.69 -10.58
C ILE A 358 12.29 8.04 -11.17
N ALA A 359 11.61 8.51 -12.22
CA ALA A 359 11.90 9.80 -12.81
C ALA A 359 11.70 10.96 -11.81
N CYS A 360 10.62 10.94 -11.03
CA CYS A 360 10.34 11.97 -10.02
C CYS A 360 11.38 11.99 -8.89
N LEU A 361 11.80 10.81 -8.41
CA LEU A 361 12.85 10.71 -7.39
C LEU A 361 14.22 11.13 -7.94
N SER A 362 14.62 10.59 -9.09
CA SER A 362 15.94 10.86 -9.68
C SER A 362 16.13 12.33 -10.06
N SER A 363 15.07 13.01 -10.50
CA SER A 363 15.12 14.44 -10.86
C SER A 363 14.95 15.40 -9.67
N GLY A 364 14.69 14.89 -8.47
CA GLY A 364 14.47 15.70 -7.28
C GLY A 364 13.09 16.41 -7.23
N ILE A 365 12.14 16.03 -8.09
CA ILE A 365 10.75 16.49 -8.01
C ILE A 365 10.09 16.01 -6.71
N LEU A 366 10.46 14.80 -6.26
CA LEU A 366 10.04 14.23 -4.98
C LEU A 366 11.27 13.89 -4.13
N ASP A 367 11.25 14.31 -2.86
CA ASP A 367 12.15 13.83 -1.81
C ASP A 367 11.31 13.18 -0.70
N LEU A 368 11.50 11.87 -0.52
CA LEU A 368 10.76 11.05 0.43
C LEU A 368 11.65 10.49 1.54
N LYS A 369 12.94 10.87 1.60
CA LYS A 369 13.91 10.29 2.56
C LYS A 369 13.46 10.46 4.00
N SER A 370 12.88 11.61 4.31
CA SER A 370 12.39 11.95 5.65
C SER A 370 11.23 11.08 6.14
N LEU A 371 10.56 10.34 5.24
CA LEU A 371 9.52 9.39 5.64
C LEU A 371 10.08 8.17 6.39
N ILE A 372 11.35 7.83 6.13
CA ILE A 372 12.03 6.72 6.78
C ILE A 372 12.38 7.14 8.21
N SER A 373 11.52 6.75 9.13
CA SER A 373 11.59 7.13 10.54
C SER A 373 12.50 6.22 11.35
N HIS A 374 12.56 4.94 10.99
CA HIS A 374 13.31 3.91 11.71
C HIS A 374 13.88 2.90 10.72
N THR A 375 15.07 2.39 11.04
CA THR A 375 15.76 1.37 10.24
C THR A 375 16.25 0.26 11.16
N PHE A 376 16.03 -0.98 10.77
CA PHE A 376 16.46 -2.18 11.50
C PHE A 376 17.22 -3.10 10.56
N PRO A 377 18.26 -3.81 11.03
CA PRO A 377 18.85 -4.89 10.25
C PRO A 377 17.86 -6.06 10.10
N LEU A 378 18.02 -6.86 9.04
CA LEU A 378 17.17 -8.02 8.73
C LEU A 378 17.03 -9.01 9.89
N GLU A 379 18.09 -9.22 10.66
CA GLU A 379 18.11 -10.08 11.84
C GLU A 379 17.20 -9.57 12.98
N ARG A 380 16.79 -8.29 12.92
CA ARG A 380 15.89 -7.62 13.88
C ARG A 380 14.52 -7.33 13.26
N ALA A 381 14.13 -8.05 12.20
CA ALA A 381 12.87 -7.83 11.49
C ALA A 381 11.62 -7.96 12.39
N VAL A 382 11.64 -8.85 13.38
CA VAL A 382 10.55 -9.00 14.39
C VAL A 382 10.35 -7.70 15.18
N ASP A 383 11.44 -7.04 15.58
CA ASP A 383 11.36 -5.79 16.34
C ASP A 383 10.89 -4.63 15.46
N ALA A 384 11.31 -4.61 14.19
CA ALA A 384 10.83 -3.63 13.22
C ALA A 384 9.31 -3.70 13.06
N LEU A 385 8.76 -4.92 12.91
CA LEU A 385 7.31 -5.12 12.81
C LEU A 385 6.58 -4.78 14.11
N THR A 386 7.15 -5.17 15.26
CA THR A 386 6.58 -4.87 16.57
C THR A 386 6.51 -3.36 16.79
N LEU A 387 7.58 -2.62 16.50
CA LEU A 387 7.60 -1.16 16.57
C LEU A 387 6.59 -0.52 15.62
N ALA A 388 6.52 -1.00 14.38
CA ALA A 388 5.59 -0.49 13.37
C ALA A 388 4.11 -0.75 13.72
N SER A 389 3.83 -1.81 14.49
CA SER A 389 2.46 -2.19 14.89
C SER A 389 1.80 -1.25 15.90
N ASP A 390 2.57 -0.38 16.55
CA ASP A 390 2.05 0.62 17.48
C ASP A 390 2.39 2.04 17.02
N TYR A 391 1.37 2.74 16.53
CA TYR A 391 1.51 4.10 16.01
C TYR A 391 2.04 5.09 17.06
N ARG A 392 1.89 4.79 18.37
CA ARG A 392 2.36 5.65 19.47
C ARG A 392 3.88 5.73 19.54
N ASN A 393 4.58 4.81 18.88
CA ASN A 393 6.04 4.85 18.76
C ASN A 393 6.54 5.95 17.80
N GLY A 394 5.64 6.74 17.20
CA GLY A 394 6.02 7.84 16.31
C GLY A 394 6.60 7.38 14.96
N SER A 395 6.37 6.13 14.58
CA SER A 395 6.81 5.59 13.30
C SER A 395 5.97 6.14 12.13
N ILE A 396 6.65 6.43 11.02
CA ILE A 396 6.05 6.80 9.73
C ILE A 396 6.28 5.64 8.76
N LYS A 397 7.50 5.51 8.22
CA LYS A 397 7.96 4.31 7.53
C LYS A 397 9.08 3.67 8.35
N VAL A 398 8.93 2.38 8.63
CA VAL A 398 10.00 1.54 9.19
C VAL A 398 10.59 0.75 8.03
N GLN A 399 11.91 0.71 7.93
CA GLN A 399 12.62 -0.12 6.96
C GLN A 399 13.43 -1.21 7.64
N ILE A 400 13.45 -2.37 7.00
CA ILE A 400 14.33 -3.48 7.31
C ILE A 400 15.39 -3.49 6.21
N VAL A 401 16.66 -3.44 6.58
CA VAL A 401 17.80 -3.38 5.66
C VAL A 401 18.71 -4.57 5.85
N ASP A 402 19.35 -4.98 4.78
CA ASP A 402 20.42 -5.97 4.84
C ASP A 402 21.68 -5.37 4.22
N GLU A 403 22.54 -4.85 5.09
CA GLU A 403 23.81 -4.22 4.70
C GLU A 403 24.92 -5.23 4.46
N THR A 404 24.66 -6.53 4.62
CA THR A 404 25.65 -7.56 4.33
C THR A 404 26.08 -7.48 2.87
N ASP A 405 27.38 -7.52 2.62
CA ASP A 405 27.92 -7.62 1.27
C ASP A 405 27.86 -9.09 0.84
N SER A 406 27.02 -9.38 -0.15
CA SER A 406 27.00 -10.70 -0.77
C SER A 406 27.93 -10.71 -1.99
N PRO A 407 28.93 -11.61 -2.05
CA PRO A 407 29.67 -11.80 -3.29
C PRO A 407 28.68 -12.26 -4.38
N LEU A 408 28.77 -11.64 -5.56
CA LEU A 408 27.98 -12.07 -6.72
C LEU A 408 28.31 -13.54 -7.03
N PHE A 409 27.26 -14.33 -7.29
CA PHE A 409 27.36 -15.74 -7.66
C PHE A 409 28.17 -15.96 -8.94
#